data_AF-A0A2A5WSZ7-F1
#
_entry.id   AF-A0A2A5WSZ7-F1
#
_cell.length_a   1.000
_cell.length_b   1.000
_cell.length_c   1.000
_cell.angle_alpha   90.00
_cell.angle_beta   90.00
_cell.angle_gamma   90.00
#
_symmetry.space_group_name_H-M   'P 1'
#
loop_
_entity.id
_entity.type
_entity.pdbx_description
1 polymer ?
#
loop_
_entity_poly.entity_id
_entity_poly.type
_entity_poly.pdbx_seq_one_letter_code
_entity_poly.pdbx_strand_id
1 'polypeptide(L)'
;MSRNSILDVQFDADGQLRHLLTIDGLNAKTIIEILDTAESFISIGQRQIRKVPLLHGRTVVNLFFEPSTRTQTTFEIAAKRLSADVINLNTSRMSTSKGESVLDTVRTLEAMHTDMFVVRDGSSGTAHLIARHVPAHVHIINAGDGRHAHPTQAMLDMFTIRQHKGAFDQLRFAIVGDILHSRVARSQIHALNILGAREVRVIGPQTLLPTE
;
A
#
# COMPACT_ATOMS: atom_id res chain seq x y z
N MET A 1 7.14 -23.39 -9.16
CA MET A 1 6.66 -23.52 -7.78
C MET A 1 5.66 -22.40 -7.50
N SER A 2 4.52 -22.76 -6.91
CA SER A 2 3.22 -22.06 -6.92
C SER A 2 3.24 -20.52 -6.78
N ARG A 3 2.89 -19.79 -7.85
CA ARG A 3 2.52 -18.35 -7.82
C ARG A 3 1.18 -18.09 -7.09
N ASN A 4 0.45 -19.12 -6.68
CA ASN A 4 -0.92 -18.98 -6.16
C ASN A 4 -1.04 -18.72 -4.65
N SER A 5 0.03 -18.83 -3.84
CA SER A 5 -0.15 -18.66 -2.37
C SER A 5 -0.08 -17.20 -1.88
N ILE A 6 0.50 -16.29 -2.64
CA ILE A 6 0.78 -14.91 -2.19
C ILE A 6 -0.45 -14.00 -2.40
N LEU A 7 -1.25 -14.26 -3.44
CA LEU A 7 -2.43 -13.47 -3.80
C LEU A 7 -3.65 -13.72 -2.89
N ASP A 8 -3.73 -14.90 -2.27
CA ASP A 8 -4.93 -15.39 -1.59
C ASP A 8 -5.35 -14.51 -0.40
N VAL A 9 -4.38 -14.00 0.37
CA VAL A 9 -4.69 -13.21 1.58
C VAL A 9 -5.08 -11.76 1.29
N GLN A 10 -4.92 -11.28 0.06
CA GLN A 10 -5.28 -9.90 -0.30
C GLN A 10 -6.80 -9.69 -0.30
N PHE A 11 -7.54 -10.76 -0.59
CA PHE A 11 -9.00 -10.75 -0.65
C PHE A 11 -9.59 -11.58 0.50
N ASP A 12 -10.84 -11.31 0.85
CA ASP A 12 -11.61 -12.19 1.73
C ASP A 12 -12.27 -13.34 0.93
N ALA A 13 -13.03 -14.19 1.64
CA ALA A 13 -13.71 -15.34 1.05
C ALA A 13 -14.75 -14.96 -0.02
N ASP A 14 -15.25 -13.71 0.01
CA ASP A 14 -16.23 -13.17 -0.94
C ASP A 14 -15.55 -12.42 -2.11
N GLY A 15 -14.21 -12.46 -2.16
CA GLY A 15 -13.41 -11.78 -3.19
C GLY A 15 -13.34 -10.26 -3.04
N GLN A 16 -13.75 -9.71 -1.88
CA GLN A 16 -13.61 -8.28 -1.60
C GLN A 16 -12.19 -7.97 -1.14
N LEU A 17 -11.73 -6.75 -1.43
CA LEU A 17 -10.39 -6.32 -1.02
C LEU A 17 -10.32 -6.24 0.51
N ARG A 18 -9.55 -7.14 1.13
CA ARG A 18 -9.36 -7.20 2.57
C ARG A 18 -8.09 -6.46 3.01
N HIS A 19 -7.02 -6.60 2.25
CA HIS A 19 -5.73 -5.97 2.51
C HIS A 19 -5.25 -5.26 1.25
N LEU A 20 -4.47 -4.18 1.38
CA LEU A 20 -3.80 -3.57 0.24
C LEU A 20 -2.32 -3.91 0.30
N LEU A 21 -1.94 -5.07 -0.24
CA LEU A 21 -0.59 -5.62 -0.14
C LEU A 21 0.23 -5.37 -1.40
N THR A 22 -0.40 -5.44 -2.56
CA THR A 22 0.20 -5.22 -3.87
C THR A 22 -0.86 -4.72 -4.87
N ILE A 23 -0.43 -4.14 -5.98
CA ILE A 23 -1.33 -3.85 -7.10
C ILE A 23 -1.60 -5.11 -7.93
N ASP A 24 -0.67 -6.06 -7.90
CA ASP A 24 -0.81 -7.31 -8.64
C ASP A 24 -2.05 -8.09 -8.14
N GLY A 25 -2.80 -8.66 -9.08
CA GLY A 25 -4.07 -9.34 -8.80
C GLY A 25 -5.27 -8.43 -8.50
N LEU A 26 -5.11 -7.10 -8.37
CA LEU A 26 -6.25 -6.20 -8.31
C LEU A 26 -6.95 -6.11 -9.67
N ASN A 27 -8.27 -5.92 -9.66
CA ASN A 27 -9.02 -5.61 -10.87
C ASN A 27 -9.18 -4.09 -11.04
N ALA A 28 -9.50 -3.67 -12.26
CA ALA A 28 -9.64 -2.24 -12.59
C ALA A 28 -10.74 -1.56 -11.77
N LYS A 29 -11.85 -2.26 -11.48
CA LYS A 29 -12.97 -1.74 -10.69
C LYS A 29 -12.51 -1.35 -9.29
N THR A 30 -11.78 -2.22 -8.59
CA THR A 30 -11.24 -1.93 -7.25
C THR A 30 -10.29 -0.74 -7.25
N ILE A 31 -9.40 -0.64 -8.25
CA ILE A 31 -8.51 0.52 -8.38
C ILE A 31 -9.32 1.81 -8.58
N ILE A 32 -10.30 1.79 -9.50
CA ILE A 32 -11.16 2.94 -9.79
C ILE A 32 -11.97 3.35 -8.55
N GLU A 33 -12.54 2.40 -7.81
CA GLU A 33 -13.30 2.68 -6.57
C GLU A 33 -12.44 3.39 -5.52
N ILE A 34 -11.17 2.98 -5.36
CA ILE A 34 -10.24 3.66 -4.45
C ILE A 34 -9.96 5.08 -4.95
N LEU A 35 -9.74 5.26 -6.25
CA LEU A 35 -9.47 6.58 -6.83
C LEU A 35 -10.71 7.50 -6.71
N ASP A 36 -11.91 7.02 -6.98
CA ASP A 36 -13.17 7.75 -6.84
C ASP A 36 -13.44 8.13 -5.39
N THR A 37 -13.16 7.21 -4.47
CA THR A 37 -13.22 7.48 -3.03
C THR A 37 -12.25 8.59 -2.66
N ALA A 38 -11.00 8.52 -3.11
CA ALA A 38 -9.99 9.56 -2.86
C ALA A 38 -10.40 10.94 -3.40
N GLU A 39 -11.07 10.99 -4.56
CA GLU A 39 -11.62 12.21 -5.15
C GLU A 39 -12.56 12.94 -4.19
N SER A 40 -13.46 12.19 -3.56
CA SER A 40 -14.42 12.76 -2.60
C SER A 40 -13.75 13.46 -1.42
N PHE A 41 -12.55 13.02 -1.03
CA PHE A 41 -11.76 13.59 0.06
C PHE A 41 -11.01 14.88 -0.30
N ILE A 42 -10.83 15.22 -1.59
CA ILE A 42 -10.24 16.52 -1.98
C ILE A 42 -11.08 17.67 -1.39
N SER A 43 -12.40 17.58 -1.54
CA SER A 43 -13.33 18.60 -1.04
C SER A 43 -13.25 18.76 0.49
N ILE A 44 -12.95 17.68 1.22
CA ILE A 44 -12.78 17.68 2.68
C ILE A 44 -11.48 18.40 3.07
N GLY A 45 -10.41 18.25 2.29
CA GLY A 45 -9.15 18.95 2.52
C GLY A 45 -9.25 20.48 2.45
N GLN A 46 -10.22 20.99 1.70
CA GLN A 46 -10.49 22.43 1.53
C GLN A 46 -11.39 23.00 2.63
N ARG A 47 -12.02 22.16 3.47
CA ARG A 47 -12.87 22.62 4.57
C ARG A 47 -12.04 23.22 5.72
N GLN A 48 -12.67 24.11 6.48
CA GLN A 48 -12.11 24.64 7.72
C GLN A 48 -11.89 23.53 8.76
N ILE A 49 -12.83 22.58 8.84
CA ILE A 49 -12.69 21.34 9.61
C ILE A 49 -12.29 20.22 8.65
N ARG A 50 -11.03 19.82 8.72
CA ARG A 50 -10.44 18.75 7.87
C ARG A 50 -10.61 17.35 8.48
N LYS A 51 -11.61 17.15 9.33
CA LYS A 51 -11.90 15.87 10.00
C LYS A 51 -13.28 15.35 9.60
N VAL A 52 -13.37 14.04 9.37
CA VAL A 52 -14.62 13.30 9.19
C VAL A 52 -14.58 12.04 10.07
N PRO A 53 -15.68 11.62 10.71
CA PRO A 53 -15.66 10.54 11.71
C PRO A 53 -15.82 9.14 11.10
N LEU A 54 -15.25 8.89 9.91
CA LEU A 54 -15.44 7.63 9.19
C LEU A 54 -14.75 6.44 9.87
N LEU A 55 -13.66 6.69 10.59
CA LEU A 55 -12.92 5.68 11.36
C LEU A 55 -12.96 5.98 12.88
N HIS A 56 -14.00 6.67 13.35
CA HIS A 56 -14.15 6.92 14.78
C HIS A 56 -14.25 5.61 15.58
N GLY A 57 -13.47 5.51 16.66
CA GLY A 57 -13.36 4.30 17.47
C GLY A 57 -12.56 3.17 16.82
N ARG A 58 -11.86 3.43 15.70
CA ARG A 58 -10.92 2.50 15.07
C ARG A 58 -9.48 2.88 15.38
N THR A 59 -8.64 1.87 15.59
CA THR A 59 -7.21 2.04 15.87
C THR A 59 -6.37 1.68 14.65
N VAL A 60 -5.54 2.61 14.19
CA VAL A 60 -4.57 2.44 13.11
C VAL A 60 -3.15 2.48 13.68
N VAL A 61 -2.39 1.41 13.48
CA VAL A 61 -1.02 1.27 13.96
C VAL A 61 -0.04 1.34 12.79
N ASN A 62 0.85 2.33 12.83
CA ASN A 62 1.94 2.47 11.86
C ASN A 62 3.16 1.66 12.34
N LEU A 63 3.48 0.56 11.65
CA LEU A 63 4.62 -0.33 11.86
C LEU A 63 5.72 -0.05 10.84
N PHE A 64 6.70 0.77 11.23
CA PHE A 64 7.80 1.17 10.35
C PHE A 64 9.13 0.58 10.84
N PHE A 65 9.57 -0.48 10.15
CA PHE A 65 10.83 -1.19 10.42
C PHE A 65 12.03 -0.54 9.72
N GLU A 66 11.78 0.33 8.74
CA GLU A 66 12.78 1.22 8.13
C GLU A 66 12.39 2.70 8.31
N PRO A 67 13.36 3.62 8.45
CA PRO A 67 13.07 5.05 8.59
C PRO A 67 12.27 5.60 7.41
N SER A 68 11.13 6.24 7.67
CA SER A 68 10.37 6.95 6.64
C SER A 68 9.46 8.06 7.21
N THR A 69 10.03 9.25 7.39
CA THR A 69 9.30 10.39 7.96
C THR A 69 8.10 10.81 7.11
N ARG A 70 8.27 10.90 5.78
CA ARG A 70 7.20 11.38 4.89
C ARG A 70 6.02 10.42 4.86
N THR A 71 6.26 9.15 4.58
CA THR A 71 5.19 8.16 4.44
C THR A 71 4.47 7.94 5.77
N GLN A 72 5.20 7.83 6.89
CA GLN A 72 4.59 7.71 8.22
C GLN A 72 3.70 8.92 8.55
N THR A 73 4.22 10.14 8.34
CA THR A 73 3.46 11.37 8.60
C THR A 73 2.20 11.45 7.75
N THR A 74 2.27 11.06 6.47
CA THR A 74 1.09 11.05 5.59
C THR A 74 0.00 10.10 6.09
N PHE A 75 0.37 8.88 6.49
CA PHE A 75 -0.60 7.91 7.05
C PHE A 75 -1.18 8.38 8.38
N GLU A 76 -0.35 8.92 9.27
CA GLU A 76 -0.81 9.48 10.53
C GLU A 76 -1.82 10.63 10.31
N ILE A 77 -1.51 11.56 9.42
CA ILE A 77 -2.41 12.67 9.08
C ILE A 77 -3.70 12.12 8.47
N ALA A 78 -3.63 11.16 7.55
CA ALA A 78 -4.81 10.58 6.91
C ALA A 78 -5.72 9.92 7.95
N ALA A 79 -5.19 9.05 8.81
CA ALA A 79 -5.94 8.38 9.86
C ALA A 79 -6.57 9.37 10.86
N LYS A 80 -5.81 10.38 11.32
CA LYS A 80 -6.33 11.44 12.21
C LYS A 80 -7.42 12.29 11.55
N ARG A 81 -7.34 12.53 10.24
CA ARG A 81 -8.41 13.22 9.47
C ARG A 81 -9.66 12.36 9.35
N LEU A 82 -9.52 11.04 9.36
CA LEU A 82 -10.65 10.10 9.43
C LEU A 82 -11.10 9.82 10.87
N SER A 83 -10.53 10.53 11.85
CA SER A 83 -10.86 10.44 13.28
C SER A 83 -10.56 9.07 13.91
N ALA A 84 -9.62 8.32 13.35
CA ALA A 84 -9.04 7.13 13.96
C ALA A 84 -8.05 7.50 15.08
N ASP A 85 -7.90 6.59 16.03
CA ASP A 85 -6.79 6.60 16.98
C ASP A 85 -5.53 6.07 16.30
N VAL A 86 -4.41 6.78 16.45
CA VAL A 86 -3.16 6.45 15.73
C VAL A 86 -2.03 6.15 16.70
N ILE A 87 -1.41 5.00 16.50
CA ILE A 87 -0.22 4.57 17.26
C ILE A 87 0.95 4.45 16.28
N ASN A 88 2.06 5.12 16.58
CA ASN A 88 3.29 5.03 15.79
C ASN A 88 4.31 4.17 16.52
N LEU A 89 4.75 3.09 15.90
CA LEU A 89 5.78 2.22 16.45
C LEU A 89 7.01 2.23 15.54
N ASN A 90 8.09 2.81 16.06
CA ASN A 90 9.39 2.74 15.42
C ASN A 90 10.14 1.54 15.99
N THR A 91 10.23 0.49 15.19
CA THR A 91 10.81 -0.80 15.58
C THR A 91 12.29 -0.89 15.26
N SER A 92 12.98 0.24 15.05
CA SER A 92 14.43 0.32 14.81
C SER A 92 15.28 -0.29 15.93
N ARG A 93 14.69 -0.61 17.08
CA ARG A 93 15.32 -1.32 18.21
C ARG A 93 14.99 -2.82 18.30
N MET A 94 14.19 -3.37 17.39
CA MET A 94 13.78 -4.78 17.44
C MET A 94 14.80 -5.64 16.69
N SER A 95 15.67 -6.29 17.47
CA SER A 95 16.87 -6.99 17.02
C SER A 95 16.57 -8.39 16.45
N THR A 96 16.93 -8.58 15.18
CA THR A 96 17.67 -9.76 14.64
C THR A 96 17.18 -11.20 14.84
N SER A 97 15.89 -11.44 15.11
CA SER A 97 15.23 -12.75 14.87
C SER A 97 13.89 -12.53 14.15
N LYS A 98 14.01 -12.09 12.88
CA LYS A 98 13.02 -11.27 12.15
C LYS A 98 11.62 -11.86 11.93
N GLY A 99 11.43 -13.18 11.97
CA GLY A 99 10.11 -13.78 11.77
C GLY A 99 9.28 -13.79 13.05
N GLU A 100 9.83 -14.45 14.07
CA GLU A 100 9.19 -14.65 15.38
C GLU A 100 8.96 -13.32 16.10
N SER A 101 9.96 -12.43 16.08
CA SER A 101 9.84 -11.11 16.70
C SER A 101 8.77 -10.22 16.05
N VAL A 102 8.58 -10.29 14.72
CA VAL A 102 7.52 -9.52 14.03
C VAL A 102 6.14 -10.06 14.40
N LEU A 103 5.97 -11.38 14.40
CA LEU A 103 4.70 -12.01 14.76
C LEU A 103 4.34 -11.79 16.23
N ASP A 104 5.31 -11.84 17.15
CA ASP A 104 5.08 -11.57 18.56
C ASP A 104 4.71 -10.10 18.82
N THR A 105 5.30 -9.18 18.06
CA THR A 105 4.90 -7.76 18.07
C THR A 105 3.46 -7.61 17.63
N VAL A 106 3.10 -8.25 16.51
CA VAL A 106 1.75 -8.20 15.98
C VAL A 106 0.75 -8.79 16.98
N ARG A 107 1.03 -9.96 17.57
CA ARG A 107 0.19 -10.56 18.62
C ARG A 107 0.01 -9.66 19.83
N THR A 108 1.07 -8.97 20.26
CA THR A 108 1.01 -8.01 21.36
C THR A 108 0.09 -6.84 21.03
N LEU A 109 0.14 -6.33 19.79
CA LEU A 109 -0.65 -5.20 19.33
C LEU A 109 -2.10 -5.58 18.98
N GLU A 110 -2.33 -6.82 18.55
CA GLU A 110 -3.67 -7.39 18.41
C GLU A 110 -4.41 -7.41 19.73
N ALA A 111 -3.71 -7.78 20.83
CA ALA A 111 -4.27 -7.74 22.18
C ALA A 111 -4.67 -6.31 22.63
N MET A 112 -4.25 -5.27 21.89
CA MET A 112 -4.60 -3.87 22.13
C MET A 112 -5.76 -3.37 21.25
N HIS A 113 -6.56 -4.27 20.65
CA HIS A 113 -7.71 -3.92 19.80
C HIS A 113 -7.35 -3.08 18.57
N THR A 114 -6.31 -3.49 17.85
CA THR A 114 -5.91 -2.84 16.59
C THR A 114 -6.85 -3.24 15.45
N ASP A 115 -7.37 -2.28 14.67
CA ASP A 115 -8.19 -2.56 13.49
C ASP A 115 -7.37 -2.59 12.19
N MET A 116 -6.26 -1.86 12.13
CA MET A 116 -5.45 -1.75 10.91
C MET A 116 -3.96 -1.56 11.19
N PHE A 117 -3.11 -2.26 10.44
CA PHE A 117 -1.68 -2.03 10.40
C PHE A 117 -1.24 -1.41 9.08
N VAL A 118 -0.48 -0.31 9.16
CA VAL A 118 0.27 0.23 8.02
C VAL A 118 1.71 -0.21 8.17
N VAL A 119 2.17 -1.08 7.27
CA VAL A 119 3.45 -1.77 7.40
C VAL A 119 4.43 -1.23 6.38
N ARG A 120 5.63 -0.89 6.84
CA ARG A 120 6.77 -0.57 5.98
C ARG A 120 8.03 -1.29 6.47
N ASP A 121 8.68 -2.02 5.58
CA ASP A 121 9.90 -2.77 5.89
C ASP A 121 10.85 -2.76 4.69
N GLY A 122 12.16 -2.76 4.96
CA GLY A 122 13.18 -2.98 3.93
C GLY A 122 13.21 -4.44 3.43
N SER A 123 12.59 -5.36 4.16
CA SER A 123 12.45 -6.77 3.79
C SER A 123 11.18 -7.00 2.96
N SER A 124 11.30 -7.67 1.82
CA SER A 124 10.14 -8.03 0.99
C SER A 124 9.26 -9.06 1.71
N GLY A 125 7.93 -8.89 1.64
CA GLY A 125 6.96 -9.88 2.13
C GLY A 125 6.52 -9.72 3.59
N THR A 126 7.07 -8.77 4.36
CA THR A 126 6.67 -8.57 5.77
C THR A 126 5.18 -8.27 5.92
N ALA A 127 4.61 -7.41 5.08
CA ALA A 127 3.17 -7.12 5.10
C ALA A 127 2.31 -8.38 4.82
N HIS A 128 2.78 -9.26 3.93
CA HIS A 128 2.11 -10.52 3.60
C HIS A 128 2.22 -11.54 4.75
N LEU A 129 3.37 -11.59 5.42
CA LEU A 129 3.56 -12.43 6.59
C LEU A 129 2.59 -12.01 7.70
N ILE A 130 2.50 -10.72 7.99
CA ILE A 130 1.58 -10.17 9.00
C ILE A 130 0.13 -10.48 8.60
N ALA A 131 -0.26 -10.20 7.35
CA ALA A 131 -1.60 -10.47 6.83
C ALA A 131 -2.09 -11.92 7.03
N ARG A 132 -1.17 -12.89 6.95
CA ARG A 132 -1.48 -14.32 7.15
C ARG A 132 -1.76 -14.70 8.60
N HIS A 133 -1.30 -13.89 9.56
CA HIS A 133 -1.35 -14.22 10.98
C HIS A 133 -2.32 -13.35 11.77
N VAL A 134 -2.80 -12.25 11.18
CA VAL A 134 -3.78 -11.38 11.84
C VAL A 134 -5.21 -11.94 11.77
N PRO A 135 -6.04 -11.69 12.81
CA PRO A 135 -7.46 -12.02 12.78
C PRO A 135 -8.22 -11.42 11.59
N ALA A 136 -9.38 -11.99 11.27
CA ALA A 136 -10.22 -11.59 10.15
C ALA A 136 -10.54 -10.08 10.12
N HIS A 137 -10.78 -9.47 11.29
CA HIS A 137 -11.17 -8.07 11.45
C HIS A 137 -10.02 -7.07 11.28
N VAL A 138 -8.78 -7.52 11.27
CA VAL A 138 -7.60 -6.65 11.15
C VAL A 138 -7.24 -6.51 9.68
N HIS A 139 -6.98 -5.28 9.25
CA HIS A 139 -6.61 -4.95 7.87
C HIS A 139 -5.14 -4.52 7.74
N ILE A 140 -4.49 -4.88 6.63
CA ILE A 140 -3.08 -4.53 6.38
C ILE A 140 -2.96 -3.62 5.15
N ILE A 141 -2.20 -2.54 5.30
CA ILE A 141 -1.77 -1.68 4.21
C ILE A 141 -0.26 -1.77 4.06
N ASN A 142 0.22 -2.18 2.88
CA ASN A 142 1.64 -2.15 2.53
C ASN A 142 2.06 -0.72 2.12
N ALA A 143 2.82 -0.06 2.98
CA ALA A 143 3.43 1.24 2.76
C ALA A 143 4.84 1.16 2.12
N GLY A 144 5.22 -0.03 1.65
CA GLY A 144 6.45 -0.33 0.93
C GLY A 144 7.20 -1.50 1.58
N ASP A 145 7.47 -2.56 0.82
CA ASP A 145 8.25 -3.71 1.29
C ASP A 145 9.43 -4.02 0.36
N GLY A 146 10.64 -3.76 0.85
CA GLY A 146 11.90 -4.06 0.16
C GLY A 146 11.93 -3.65 -1.30
N ARG A 147 12.14 -4.62 -2.19
CA ARG A 147 12.07 -4.41 -3.65
C ARG A 147 10.76 -4.88 -4.25
N HIS A 148 9.81 -5.37 -3.46
CA HIS A 148 8.63 -6.10 -3.93
C HIS A 148 7.53 -5.17 -4.44
N ALA A 149 6.85 -4.43 -3.54
CA ALA A 149 5.72 -3.58 -3.90
C ALA A 149 5.67 -2.26 -3.11
N HIS A 150 4.98 -1.28 -3.68
CA HIS A 150 4.58 -0.04 -3.00
C HIS A 150 3.20 0.40 -3.52
N PRO A 151 2.13 -0.33 -3.17
CA PRO A 151 0.81 -0.14 -3.78
C PRO A 151 0.25 1.26 -3.53
N THR A 152 0.47 1.80 -2.33
CA THR A 152 -0.03 3.14 -1.95
C THR A 152 0.62 4.27 -2.75
N GLN A 153 1.89 4.15 -3.13
CA GLN A 153 2.55 5.09 -4.03
C GLN A 153 1.99 4.98 -5.44
N ALA A 154 1.78 3.76 -5.95
CA ALA A 154 1.16 3.57 -7.27
C ALA A 154 -0.24 4.18 -7.32
N MET A 155 -1.06 4.01 -6.26
CA MET A 155 -2.39 4.61 -6.19
C MET A 155 -2.34 6.15 -6.19
N LEU A 156 -1.40 6.74 -5.44
CA LEU A 156 -1.18 8.19 -5.44
C LEU A 156 -0.80 8.70 -6.85
N ASP A 157 0.09 7.98 -7.54
CA ASP A 157 0.54 8.36 -8.88
C ASP A 157 -0.61 8.23 -9.90
N MET A 158 -1.40 7.16 -9.83
CA MET A 158 -2.58 6.98 -10.68
C MET A 158 -3.62 8.09 -10.43
N PHE A 159 -3.85 8.43 -9.17
CA PHE A 159 -4.74 9.54 -8.81
C PHE A 159 -4.27 10.86 -9.43
N THR A 160 -2.98 11.15 -9.33
CA THR A 160 -2.36 12.35 -9.90
C THR A 160 -2.48 12.38 -11.43
N ILE A 161 -2.20 11.27 -12.10
CA ILE A 161 -2.35 11.14 -13.55
C ILE A 161 -3.80 11.39 -13.96
N ARG A 162 -4.77 10.75 -13.30
CA ARG A 162 -6.19 10.91 -13.60
C ARG A 162 -6.64 12.35 -13.46
N GLN A 163 -6.21 13.03 -12.39
CA GLN A 163 -6.51 14.45 -12.15
C GLN A 163 -6.01 15.37 -13.28
N HIS A 164 -4.80 15.12 -13.80
CA HIS A 164 -4.17 16.03 -14.74
C HIS A 164 -4.32 15.63 -16.22
N LYS A 165 -4.58 14.35 -16.49
CA LYS A 165 -4.56 13.77 -17.85
C LYS A 165 -5.85 13.04 -18.22
N GLY A 166 -6.72 12.73 -17.26
CA GLY A 166 -7.98 12.03 -17.50
C GLY A 166 -7.81 10.53 -17.66
N ALA A 167 -8.53 9.94 -18.63
CA ALA A 167 -8.60 8.50 -18.84
C ALA A 167 -7.25 7.90 -19.27
N PHE A 168 -6.93 6.71 -18.76
CA PHE A 168 -5.64 6.05 -18.99
C PHE A 168 -5.50 5.42 -20.39
N ASP A 169 -6.61 5.00 -20.99
CA ASP A 169 -6.68 4.27 -22.26
C ASP A 169 -6.18 5.05 -23.48
N GLN A 170 -6.12 6.37 -23.39
CA GLN A 170 -5.55 7.23 -24.43
C GLN A 170 -4.09 7.63 -24.17
N LEU A 171 -3.56 7.29 -22.99
CA LEU A 171 -2.25 7.75 -22.53
C LEU A 171 -1.17 6.71 -22.78
N ARG A 172 0.02 7.21 -23.13
CA ARG A 172 1.25 6.42 -23.25
C ARG A 172 2.23 6.87 -22.19
N PHE A 173 2.87 5.92 -21.53
CA PHE A 173 3.75 6.16 -20.39
C PHE A 173 5.17 5.70 -20.71
N ALA A 174 6.14 6.44 -20.18
CA ALA A 174 7.54 6.05 -20.16
C ALA A 174 8.01 6.08 -18.70
N ILE A 175 8.42 4.92 -18.19
CA ILE A 175 9.02 4.78 -16.86
C ILE A 175 10.53 4.66 -17.05
N VAL A 176 11.27 5.62 -16.49
CA VAL A 176 12.71 5.79 -16.76
C VAL A 176 13.52 5.61 -15.47
N GLY A 177 14.57 4.79 -15.51
CA GLY A 177 15.54 4.69 -14.42
C GLY A 177 15.94 3.26 -14.05
N ASP A 178 16.13 3.01 -12.76
CA ASP A 178 16.40 1.67 -12.22
C ASP A 178 15.10 0.90 -12.03
N ILE A 179 14.75 0.10 -13.03
CA ILE A 179 13.48 -0.63 -13.06
C ILE A 179 13.61 -1.96 -12.32
N LEU A 180 14.76 -2.60 -12.46
CA LEU A 180 15.07 -3.89 -11.83
C LEU A 180 14.88 -3.83 -10.31
N HIS A 181 15.30 -2.74 -9.67
CA HIS A 181 15.26 -2.62 -8.21
C HIS A 181 14.10 -1.78 -7.67
N SER A 182 13.35 -1.10 -8.52
CA SER A 182 12.30 -0.18 -8.08
C SER A 182 10.96 -0.87 -7.82
N ARG A 183 10.64 -1.02 -6.52
CA ARG A 183 9.29 -1.42 -6.06
C ARG A 183 8.19 -0.51 -6.59
N VAL A 184 8.50 0.77 -6.80
CA VAL A 184 7.57 1.78 -7.32
C VAL A 184 7.31 1.53 -8.80
N ALA A 185 8.36 1.35 -9.62
CA ALA A 185 8.21 1.08 -11.04
C ALA A 185 7.36 -0.18 -11.28
N ARG A 186 7.63 -1.27 -10.55
CA ARG A 186 6.83 -2.49 -10.66
C ARG A 186 5.34 -2.24 -10.34
N SER A 187 5.06 -1.57 -9.23
CA SER A 187 3.67 -1.28 -8.81
C SER A 187 2.94 -0.37 -9.80
N GLN A 188 3.64 0.62 -10.37
CA GLN A 188 3.10 1.50 -11.41
C GLN A 188 2.80 0.74 -12.70
N ILE A 189 3.69 -0.15 -13.16
CA ILE A 189 3.47 -0.96 -14.37
C ILE A 189 2.20 -1.81 -14.22
N HIS A 190 2.03 -2.49 -13.08
CA HIS A 190 0.80 -3.24 -12.80
C HIS A 190 -0.44 -2.34 -12.85
N ALA A 191 -0.42 -1.19 -12.16
CA ALA A 191 -1.55 -0.28 -12.11
C ALA A 191 -1.95 0.25 -13.49
N LEU A 192 -0.96 0.69 -14.28
CA LEU A 192 -1.17 1.22 -15.63
C LEU A 192 -1.73 0.16 -16.57
N ASN A 193 -1.23 -1.08 -16.51
CA ASN A 193 -1.75 -2.18 -17.32
C ASN A 193 -3.19 -2.55 -16.92
N ILE A 194 -3.49 -2.61 -15.62
CA ILE A 194 -4.85 -2.89 -15.13
C ILE A 194 -5.83 -1.79 -15.55
N LEU A 195 -5.40 -0.53 -15.51
CA LEU A 195 -6.22 0.62 -15.92
C LEU A 195 -6.30 0.81 -17.44
N GLY A 196 -5.68 -0.09 -18.22
CA GLY A 196 -5.80 -0.11 -19.67
C GLY A 196 -4.97 0.95 -20.38
N ALA A 197 -3.85 1.40 -19.81
CA ALA A 197 -2.94 2.34 -20.46
C ALA A 197 -2.59 1.88 -21.89
N ARG A 198 -2.64 2.80 -22.86
CA ARG A 198 -2.42 2.46 -24.28
C ARG A 198 -1.07 1.80 -24.53
N GLU A 199 -0.05 2.29 -23.83
CA GLU A 199 1.32 1.81 -23.97
C GLU A 199 2.10 2.15 -22.69
N VAL A 200 2.85 1.18 -22.16
CA VAL A 200 3.79 1.40 -21.06
C VAL A 200 5.19 1.01 -21.54
N ARG A 201 6.07 2.00 -21.66
CA ARG A 201 7.47 1.82 -22.02
C ARG A 201 8.34 1.87 -20.80
N VAL A 202 9.30 0.96 -20.73
CA VAL A 202 10.29 0.89 -19.68
C VAL A 202 11.64 1.22 -20.28
N ILE A 203 12.34 2.21 -19.72
CA ILE A 203 13.55 2.79 -20.31
C ILE A 203 14.64 2.85 -19.24
N GLY A 204 15.79 2.24 -19.52
CA GLY A 204 16.94 2.26 -18.62
C GLY A 204 18.14 1.56 -19.25
N PRO A 205 19.33 1.66 -18.64
CA PRO A 205 20.48 0.83 -19.00
C PRO A 205 20.11 -0.65 -18.96
N GLN A 206 20.67 -1.47 -19.86
CA GLN A 206 20.38 -2.91 -19.89
C GLN A 206 20.59 -3.61 -18.53
N THR A 207 21.60 -3.17 -17.77
CA THR A 207 21.91 -3.69 -16.42
C THR A 207 20.86 -3.34 -15.35
N LEU A 208 19.96 -2.40 -15.63
CA LEU A 208 18.92 -1.92 -14.72
C LEU A 208 17.50 -2.21 -15.24
N LEU A 209 17.38 -2.97 -16.33
CA LEU A 209 16.13 -3.49 -16.84
C LEU A 209 15.91 -4.94 -16.34
N PRO A 210 14.66 -5.36 -16.12
CA PRO A 210 14.35 -6.77 -15.89
C PRO A 210 14.80 -7.59 -17.12
N THR A 211 15.48 -8.71 -16.88
CA THR A 211 15.96 -9.58 -17.96
C THR A 211 14.88 -10.52 -18.49
N GLU A 212 13.76 -10.70 -17.76
CA GLU A 212 12.56 -11.48 -18.13
C GLU A 212 11.32 -10.89 -17.44
#